data_AF-A0A924JSQ7-F1
#
_entry.id   AF-A0A924JSQ7-F1
#
_cell.length_a   1.000
_cell.length_b   1.000
_cell.length_c   1.000
_cell.angle_alpha   90.00
_cell.angle_beta   90.00
_cell.angle_gamma   90.00
#
_symmetry.space_group_name_H-M   'P 1'
#
loop_
_entity.id
_entity.type
_entity.pdbx_description
1 polymer ?
#
loop_
_entity_poly.entity_id
_entity_poly.type
_entity_poly.pdbx_seq_one_letter_code
_entity_poly.pdbx_strand_id
1 'polypeptide(L)'
;MTRSIPTDPMVQRLIREARSASLSRRNVLTGAGIGAAALSLAACSAGGTAAKPTAAADKSSSSKNIKWDNWAAYLDEDKDGKTHPTLDAFEKQSGFAVKYAVAVDDNNTYYGKVKDQLALGQDIGADLVCHTDWMVSRLIKFGYVQNFDLSKIPNAKNLTSSLKDVDFYPCRKKSLPWQGGFAGICWNKAKVPGGLKSVDDLWNKSLKGRVGVLSEMRDT
;
A
#
# COMPACT_ATOMS: atom_id res chain seq x y z
N MET A 1 -25.81 26.18 47.49
CA MET A 1 -25.67 27.24 46.46
C MET A 1 -26.87 27.16 45.53
N THR A 2 -27.88 27.98 45.78
CA THR A 2 -29.06 28.16 44.92
C THR A 2 -28.62 28.96 43.69
N ARG A 3 -28.58 28.32 42.51
CA ARG A 3 -28.31 29.04 41.25
C ARG A 3 -29.46 29.99 40.97
N SER A 4 -29.17 31.27 40.81
CA SER A 4 -30.14 32.28 40.41
C SER A 4 -30.70 31.96 39.03
N ILE A 5 -32.02 32.14 38.88
CA ILE A 5 -32.72 31.94 37.61
C ILE A 5 -32.26 33.03 36.63
N PRO A 6 -32.03 32.71 35.34
CA PRO A 6 -31.66 33.71 34.34
C PRO A 6 -32.65 34.87 34.31
N THR A 7 -32.15 36.11 34.43
CA THR A 7 -32.94 37.35 34.41
C THR A 7 -33.22 37.87 33.01
N ASP A 8 -32.66 37.23 31.99
CA ASP A 8 -32.85 37.60 30.58
C ASP A 8 -34.31 37.31 30.14
N PRO A 9 -35.06 38.32 29.67
CA PRO A 9 -36.45 38.17 29.24
C PRO A 9 -36.65 37.17 28.09
N MET A 10 -35.66 37.06 27.21
CA MET A 10 -35.67 36.16 26.07
C MET A 10 -35.47 34.71 26.52
N VAL A 11 -34.55 34.49 27.46
CA VAL A 11 -34.30 33.17 28.06
C VAL A 11 -35.51 32.72 28.90
N GLN A 12 -36.12 33.64 29.66
CA GLN A 12 -37.36 33.37 30.38
C GLN A 12 -38.52 33.01 29.45
N ARG A 13 -38.62 33.68 28.29
CA ARG A 13 -39.61 33.39 27.27
C ARG A 13 -39.38 32.00 26.65
N LEU A 14 -38.16 31.68 26.26
CA LEU A 14 -37.78 30.37 25.72
C LEU A 14 -38.03 29.23 26.71
N ILE A 15 -37.72 29.43 28.00
CA ILE A 15 -37.99 28.43 29.04
C ILE A 15 -39.50 28.25 29.25
N ARG A 16 -40.28 29.33 29.16
CA ARG A 16 -41.74 29.28 29.28
C ARG A 16 -42.38 28.59 28.08
N GLU A 17 -41.89 28.86 26.87
CA GLU A 17 -42.30 28.20 25.61
C GLU A 17 -41.91 26.72 25.59
N ALA A 18 -40.72 26.36 26.09
CA ALA A 18 -40.29 24.97 26.20
C ALA A 18 -41.07 24.19 27.28
N ARG A 19 -41.51 24.84 28.36
CA ARG A 19 -42.33 24.21 29.40
C ARG A 19 -43.81 24.11 29.04
N SER A 20 -44.34 25.01 28.20
CA SER A 20 -45.71 24.92 27.69
C SER A 20 -45.85 23.90 26.55
N ALA A 21 -44.75 23.56 25.87
CA ALA A 21 -44.69 22.47 24.92
C ALA A 21 -44.74 21.10 25.63
N SER A 22 -45.93 20.68 26.05
CA SER A 22 -46.17 19.31 26.47
C SER A 22 -46.04 18.38 25.26
N LEU A 23 -44.87 17.77 25.11
CA LEU A 23 -44.63 16.73 24.12
C LEU A 23 -45.40 15.47 24.53
N SER A 24 -46.61 15.33 23.99
CA SER A 24 -47.35 14.07 24.07
C SER A 24 -46.55 12.95 23.40
N ARG A 25 -46.46 11.78 24.05
CA ARG A 25 -45.81 10.56 23.51
C ARG A 25 -46.31 10.22 22.10
N ARG A 26 -47.54 10.61 21.76
CA ARG A 26 -48.15 10.42 20.45
C ARG A 26 -47.50 11.28 19.35
N ASN A 27 -47.06 12.51 19.67
CA ASN A 27 -46.44 13.41 18.70
C ASN A 27 -44.97 13.07 18.43
N VAL A 28 -44.29 12.39 19.37
CA VAL A 28 -42.92 11.88 19.19
C VAL A 28 -42.92 10.69 18.23
N LEU A 29 -43.92 9.80 18.30
CA LEU A 29 -44.03 8.64 17.42
C LEU A 29 -44.42 9.01 15.98
N THR A 30 -45.26 10.04 15.78
CA THR A 30 -45.54 10.57 14.43
C THR A 30 -44.36 11.33 13.82
N GLY A 31 -43.52 11.98 14.63
CA GLY A 31 -42.29 12.62 14.16
C GLY A 31 -41.19 11.62 13.76
N ALA A 32 -41.11 10.46 14.41
CA ALA A 32 -40.14 9.41 14.09
C ALA A 32 -40.44 8.69 12.76
N GLY A 33 -41.69 8.69 12.30
CA GLY A 33 -42.09 8.03 11.05
C GLY A 33 -41.57 8.71 9.77
N ILE A 34 -41.38 10.04 9.80
CA ILE A 34 -40.90 10.80 8.63
C ILE A 34 -39.35 10.81 8.56
N GLY A 35 -38.66 10.67 9.70
CA GLY A 35 -37.19 10.60 9.75
C GLY A 35 -36.59 9.23 9.38
N ALA A 36 -37.35 8.13 9.51
CA ALA A 36 -36.84 6.79 9.25
C ALA A 36 -36.63 6.49 7.75
N ALA A 37 -37.37 7.14 6.85
CA ALA A 37 -37.22 6.94 5.40
C ALA A 37 -36.03 7.71 4.79
N ALA A 38 -35.52 8.73 5.47
CA ALA A 38 -34.34 9.48 5.03
C ALA A 38 -33.01 8.87 5.56
N LEU A 39 -33.07 8.03 6.59
CA LEU A 39 -31.91 7.30 7.12
C LEU A 39 -31.70 5.93 6.48
N SER A 40 -32.66 5.43 5.69
CA SER A 40 -32.54 4.17 4.97
C SER A 40 -31.67 4.22 3.70
N LEU A 41 -31.21 5.40 3.26
CA LEU A 41 -30.26 5.52 2.14
C LEU A 41 -28.78 5.56 2.55
N ALA A 42 -28.46 5.62 3.84
CA ALA A 42 -27.07 5.61 4.33
C ALA A 42 -26.66 4.28 5.01
N ALA A 43 -27.54 3.28 5.05
CA ALA A 43 -27.32 2.04 5.81
C ALA A 43 -26.84 0.84 4.96
N CYS A 44 -26.55 1.02 3.67
CA CYS A 44 -26.00 -0.04 2.81
C CYS A 44 -24.47 0.04 2.60
N SER A 45 -23.74 0.88 3.36
CA SER A 45 -22.28 1.02 3.21
C SER A 45 -21.45 0.30 4.28
N ALA A 46 -21.99 -0.76 4.93
CA ALA A 46 -21.20 -1.63 5.79
C ALA A 46 -21.74 -3.06 5.76
N GLY A 47 -21.12 -3.93 4.95
CA GLY A 47 -21.39 -5.38 5.00
C GLY A 47 -21.22 -6.12 3.67
N GLY A 48 -21.10 -5.42 2.55
CA GLY A 48 -20.63 -6.06 1.32
C GLY A 48 -19.17 -6.46 1.52
N THR A 49 -18.87 -7.76 1.47
CA THR A 49 -17.51 -8.21 1.09
C THR A 49 -17.12 -7.38 -0.11
N ALA A 50 -16.18 -6.45 0.06
CA ALA A 50 -15.67 -5.64 -1.04
C ALA A 50 -15.35 -6.60 -2.18
N ALA A 51 -16.03 -6.42 -3.32
CA ALA A 51 -15.84 -7.31 -4.45
C ALA A 51 -14.35 -7.28 -4.78
N LYS A 52 -13.71 -8.46 -4.80
CA LYS A 52 -12.30 -8.54 -5.14
C LYS A 52 -12.11 -7.94 -6.53
N PRO A 53 -11.06 -7.12 -6.76
CA PRO A 53 -10.78 -6.59 -8.09
C PRO A 53 -10.70 -7.72 -9.12
N THR A 54 -11.25 -7.48 -10.29
CA THR A 54 -11.10 -8.35 -11.46
C THR A 54 -9.81 -8.00 -12.19
N ALA A 55 -9.19 -8.98 -12.87
CA ALA A 55 -8.03 -8.71 -13.70
C ALA A 55 -8.36 -7.66 -14.78
N ALA A 56 -7.40 -6.78 -15.06
CA ALA A 56 -7.53 -5.81 -16.14
C ALA A 56 -7.61 -6.52 -17.50
N ALA A 57 -8.29 -5.90 -18.47
CA ALA A 57 -8.32 -6.41 -19.83
C ALA A 57 -6.92 -6.30 -20.46
N ASP A 58 -6.46 -7.38 -21.11
CA ASP A 58 -5.20 -7.39 -21.86
C ASP A 58 -5.32 -6.48 -23.10
N LYS A 59 -4.48 -5.45 -23.17
CA LYS A 59 -4.40 -4.49 -24.28
C LYS A 59 -3.04 -4.51 -24.97
N SER A 60 -2.22 -5.54 -24.73
CA SER A 60 -0.85 -5.62 -25.22
C SER A 60 -0.73 -5.65 -26.76
N SER A 61 -1.79 -6.04 -27.47
CA SER A 61 -1.87 -6.01 -28.94
C SER A 61 -2.06 -4.61 -29.53
N SER A 62 -2.70 -3.69 -28.79
CA SER A 62 -3.05 -2.34 -29.26
C SER A 62 -2.31 -1.22 -28.51
N SER A 63 -1.84 -1.48 -27.29
CA SER A 63 -1.07 -0.56 -26.46
C SER A 63 0.30 -1.18 -26.15
N LYS A 64 1.34 -0.58 -26.74
CA LYS A 64 2.74 -0.99 -26.53
C LYS A 64 3.45 -0.13 -25.49
N ASN A 65 2.79 0.16 -24.38
CA ASN A 65 3.35 0.90 -23.26
C ASN A 65 3.28 0.06 -21.98
N ILE A 66 4.35 0.07 -21.20
CA ILE A 66 4.44 -0.59 -19.90
C ILE A 66 4.86 0.47 -18.88
N LYS A 67 4.19 0.52 -17.74
CA LYS A 67 4.62 1.33 -16.59
C LYS A 67 5.17 0.41 -15.51
N TRP A 68 6.41 0.64 -15.12
CA TRP A 68 7.09 -0.23 -14.17
C TRP A 68 7.67 0.58 -13.01
N ASP A 69 7.09 0.37 -11.84
CA ASP A 69 7.56 0.95 -10.59
C ASP A 69 8.53 0.00 -9.89
N ASN A 70 9.68 0.53 -9.48
CA ASN A 70 10.74 -0.26 -8.88
C ASN A 70 11.48 0.52 -7.78
N TRP A 71 12.42 -0.16 -7.12
CA TRP A 71 13.34 0.39 -6.15
C TRP A 71 14.48 1.16 -6.81
N ALA A 72 15.14 2.02 -6.04
CA ALA A 72 16.38 2.64 -6.46
C ALA A 72 17.48 1.58 -6.68
N ALA A 73 18.34 1.79 -7.68
CA ALA A 73 19.47 0.92 -8.02
C ALA A 73 19.12 -0.54 -8.39
N TYR A 74 17.86 -0.80 -8.80
CA TYR A 74 17.40 -2.15 -9.21
C TYR A 74 17.48 -2.42 -10.71
N LEU A 75 17.98 -1.46 -11.48
CA LEU A 75 18.22 -1.57 -12.91
C LEU A 75 19.59 -0.97 -13.22
N ASP A 76 20.24 -1.46 -14.27
CA ASP A 76 21.54 -0.97 -14.71
C ASP A 76 21.45 0.47 -15.17
N GLU A 77 22.46 1.27 -14.86
CA GLU A 77 22.58 2.65 -15.30
C GLU A 77 23.79 2.78 -16.24
N ASP A 78 23.68 3.66 -17.23
CA ASP A 78 24.83 4.04 -18.04
C ASP A 78 25.85 4.87 -17.24
N LYS A 79 26.98 5.24 -17.86
CA LYS A 79 28.06 5.96 -17.16
C LYS A 79 27.63 7.33 -16.62
N ASP A 80 26.60 7.92 -17.23
CA ASP A 80 26.07 9.22 -16.85
C ASP A 80 24.87 9.12 -15.88
N GLY A 81 24.38 7.92 -15.58
CA GLY A 81 23.18 7.71 -14.76
C GLY A 81 21.88 8.19 -15.41
N LYS A 82 21.83 8.29 -16.74
CA LYS A 82 20.72 8.88 -17.49
C LYS A 82 19.83 7.85 -18.18
N THR A 83 20.39 6.71 -18.58
CA THR A 83 19.64 5.65 -19.27
C THR A 83 19.87 4.30 -18.63
N HIS A 84 19.03 3.34 -19.04
CA HIS A 84 19.08 1.96 -18.58
C HIS A 84 19.36 1.03 -19.77
N PRO A 85 20.62 0.64 -20.04
CA PRO A 85 20.97 -0.12 -21.22
C PRO A 85 20.15 -1.41 -21.43
N THR A 86 19.80 -2.11 -20.35
CA THR A 86 18.93 -3.30 -20.41
C THR A 86 17.52 -2.95 -20.87
N LEU A 87 16.98 -1.82 -20.42
CA LEU A 87 15.66 -1.35 -20.82
C LEU A 87 15.65 -0.89 -22.27
N ASP A 88 16.65 -0.10 -22.66
CA ASP A 88 16.81 0.39 -24.03
C ASP A 88 16.87 -0.78 -25.03
N ALA A 89 17.60 -1.85 -24.66
CA ALA A 89 17.67 -3.08 -25.45
C ALA A 89 16.31 -3.79 -25.54
N PHE A 90 15.58 -3.87 -24.41
CA PHE A 90 14.24 -4.45 -24.38
C PHE A 90 13.25 -3.67 -25.26
N GLU A 91 13.22 -2.35 -25.17
CA GLU A 91 12.34 -1.50 -25.96
C GLU A 91 12.62 -1.66 -27.46
N LYS A 92 13.90 -1.65 -27.85
CA LYS A 92 14.32 -1.85 -29.25
C LYS A 92 13.92 -3.22 -29.78
N GLN A 93 14.04 -4.28 -28.98
CA GLN A 93 13.74 -5.64 -29.41
C GLN A 93 12.23 -5.91 -29.46
N SER A 94 11.48 -5.41 -28.47
CA SER A 94 10.06 -5.72 -28.30
C SER A 94 9.13 -4.73 -29.02
N GLY A 95 9.62 -3.52 -29.27
CA GLY A 95 8.80 -2.39 -29.73
C GLY A 95 7.84 -1.85 -28.68
N PHE A 96 7.98 -2.25 -27.41
CA PHE A 96 7.30 -1.62 -26.29
C PHE A 96 8.09 -0.42 -25.79
N ALA A 97 7.38 0.63 -25.39
CA ALA A 97 7.95 1.69 -24.57
C ALA A 97 7.70 1.39 -23.09
N VAL A 98 8.71 1.55 -22.25
CA VAL A 98 8.66 1.28 -20.82
C VAL A 98 8.90 2.58 -20.06
N LYS A 99 7.85 3.05 -19.39
CA LYS A 99 7.97 4.09 -18.38
C LYS A 99 8.45 3.46 -17.07
N TYR A 100 9.76 3.46 -16.88
CA TYR A 100 10.40 3.02 -15.63
C TYR A 100 10.40 4.15 -14.60
N ALA A 101 10.01 3.85 -13.36
CA ALA A 101 9.99 4.81 -12.27
C ALA A 101 10.59 4.22 -10.99
N VAL A 102 11.53 4.96 -10.40
CA VAL A 102 12.02 4.71 -9.04
C VAL A 102 10.99 5.27 -8.06
N ALA A 103 9.90 4.52 -7.88
CA ALA A 103 8.74 4.95 -7.09
C ALA A 103 8.66 4.24 -5.73
N VAL A 104 9.35 3.11 -5.57
CA VAL A 104 9.37 2.31 -4.35
C VAL A 104 10.59 2.68 -3.52
N ASP A 105 10.35 3.43 -2.45
CA ASP A 105 11.33 3.82 -1.43
C ASP A 105 11.22 2.95 -0.16
N ASP A 106 10.02 2.47 0.11
CA ASP A 106 9.63 1.66 1.26
C ASP A 106 8.32 0.94 0.89
N ASN A 107 8.18 -0.36 1.20
CA ASN A 107 7.01 -1.13 0.78
C ASN A 107 5.72 -0.55 1.36
N ASN A 108 5.73 -0.19 2.65
CA ASN A 108 4.54 0.37 3.31
C ASN A 108 4.18 1.73 2.76
N THR A 109 5.17 2.57 2.48
CA THR A 109 4.97 3.91 1.91
C THR A 109 4.37 3.82 0.52
N TYR A 110 4.92 2.98 -0.37
CA TYR A 110 4.36 2.76 -1.69
C TYR A 110 2.94 2.17 -1.62
N TYR A 111 2.74 1.11 -0.84
CA TYR A 111 1.41 0.51 -0.67
C TYR A 111 0.41 1.53 -0.11
N GLY A 112 0.82 2.38 0.84
CA GLY A 112 0.00 3.45 1.39
C GLY A 112 -0.50 4.44 0.35
N LYS A 113 0.30 4.73 -0.69
CA LYS A 113 -0.08 5.61 -1.81
C LYS A 113 -1.17 4.99 -2.69
N VAL A 114 -1.15 3.67 -2.91
CA VAL A 114 -2.01 3.00 -3.92
C VAL A 114 -3.11 2.11 -3.34
N LYS A 115 -3.11 1.81 -2.04
CA LYS A 115 -4.01 0.83 -1.40
C LYS A 115 -5.50 1.07 -1.64
N ASP A 116 -5.92 2.33 -1.71
CA ASP A 116 -7.33 2.68 -1.84
C ASP A 116 -7.79 2.49 -3.29
N GLN A 117 -6.96 2.87 -4.26
CA GLN A 117 -7.17 2.55 -5.67
C GLN A 117 -7.23 1.03 -5.88
N LEU A 118 -6.29 0.28 -5.29
CA LEU A 118 -6.30 -1.19 -5.36
C LEU A 118 -7.57 -1.80 -4.76
N ALA A 119 -8.01 -1.32 -3.59
CA ALA A 119 -9.23 -1.79 -2.95
C ALA A 119 -10.49 -1.51 -3.79
N LEU A 120 -10.47 -0.42 -4.56
CA LEU A 120 -11.55 -0.03 -5.47
C LEU A 120 -11.40 -0.64 -6.89
N GLY A 121 -10.35 -1.43 -7.15
CA GLY A 121 -10.07 -1.99 -8.48
C GLY A 121 -9.74 -0.94 -9.54
N GLN A 122 -9.20 0.21 -9.12
CA GLN A 122 -8.81 1.32 -9.98
C GLN A 122 -7.34 1.18 -10.43
N ASP A 123 -7.04 1.77 -11.58
CA ASP A 123 -5.66 1.89 -12.07
C ASP A 123 -4.80 2.65 -11.06
N ILE A 124 -3.68 2.06 -10.64
CA ILE A 124 -2.71 2.65 -9.71
C ILE A 124 -1.63 3.47 -10.44
N GLY A 125 -1.63 3.45 -11.77
CA GLY A 125 -0.62 4.11 -12.59
C GLY A 125 0.60 3.24 -12.88
N ALA A 126 0.57 1.95 -12.56
CA ALA A 126 1.65 0.99 -12.80
C ALA A 126 1.10 -0.36 -13.27
N ASP A 127 1.75 -0.97 -14.27
CA ASP A 127 1.45 -2.33 -14.75
C ASP A 127 2.26 -3.38 -13.98
N LEU A 128 3.47 -3.01 -13.56
CA LEU A 128 4.41 -3.82 -12.80
C LEU A 128 4.93 -3.03 -11.60
N VAL A 129 5.04 -3.70 -10.45
CA VAL A 129 5.66 -3.12 -9.25
C VAL A 129 6.60 -4.16 -8.63
N CYS A 130 7.83 -3.77 -8.32
CA CYS A 130 8.75 -4.61 -7.57
C CYS A 130 8.61 -4.37 -6.07
N HIS A 131 8.24 -5.41 -5.33
CA HIS A 131 8.08 -5.37 -3.87
C HIS A 131 8.86 -6.50 -3.21
N THR A 132 9.15 -6.34 -1.92
CA THR A 132 9.69 -7.44 -1.12
C THR A 132 8.64 -8.55 -0.95
N ASP A 133 9.11 -9.78 -0.77
CA ASP A 133 8.28 -10.99 -0.81
C ASP A 133 7.10 -10.94 0.20
N TRP A 134 7.29 -10.29 1.36
CA TRP A 134 6.23 -10.16 2.37
C TRP A 134 5.10 -9.22 1.89
N MET A 135 5.43 -8.14 1.18
CA MET A 135 4.43 -7.24 0.61
C MET A 135 3.72 -7.90 -0.57
N VAL A 136 4.46 -8.62 -1.42
CA VAL A 136 3.87 -9.43 -2.50
C VAL A 136 2.85 -10.44 -1.94
N SER A 137 3.19 -11.14 -0.84
CA SER A 137 2.25 -12.05 -0.16
C SER A 137 0.97 -11.35 0.27
N ARG A 138 1.07 -10.11 0.77
CA ARG A 138 -0.08 -9.28 1.16
C ARG A 138 -0.96 -8.93 -0.04
N LEU A 139 -0.37 -8.45 -1.14
CA LEU A 139 -1.09 -8.09 -2.36
C LEU A 139 -1.82 -9.30 -2.97
N ILE A 140 -1.18 -10.48 -2.96
CA ILE A 140 -1.79 -11.74 -3.38
C ILE A 140 -3.00 -12.10 -2.50
N LYS A 141 -2.86 -12.03 -1.17
CA LYS A 141 -3.93 -12.33 -0.22
C LYS A 141 -5.14 -11.42 -0.39
N PHE A 142 -4.90 -10.13 -0.67
CA PHE A 142 -5.96 -9.16 -0.95
C PHE A 142 -6.55 -9.28 -2.36
N GLY A 143 -5.94 -10.07 -3.24
CA GLY A 143 -6.42 -10.28 -4.60
C GLY A 143 -6.12 -9.13 -5.56
N TYR A 144 -5.11 -8.31 -5.24
CA TYR A 144 -4.73 -7.12 -6.02
C TYR A 144 -3.84 -7.43 -7.22
N VAL A 145 -3.37 -8.68 -7.36
CA VAL A 145 -2.51 -9.12 -8.46
C VAL A 145 -3.12 -10.28 -9.23
N GLN A 146 -3.02 -10.19 -10.55
CA GLN A 146 -3.46 -11.22 -11.50
C GLN A 146 -2.45 -12.37 -11.61
N ASN A 147 -2.89 -13.50 -12.16
CA ASN A 147 -1.99 -14.60 -12.49
C ASN A 147 -1.15 -14.25 -13.73
N PHE A 148 0.11 -14.67 -13.73
CA PHE A 148 0.89 -14.75 -14.94
C PHE A 148 0.46 -15.94 -15.79
N ASP A 149 0.52 -15.75 -17.11
CA ASP A 149 0.59 -16.85 -18.05
C ASP A 149 2.06 -17.29 -18.20
N LEU A 150 2.48 -18.26 -17.38
CA LEU A 150 3.87 -18.73 -17.37
C LEU A 150 4.30 -19.36 -18.70
N SER A 151 3.36 -19.76 -19.58
CA SER A 151 3.70 -20.24 -20.91
C SER A 151 4.31 -19.14 -21.79
N LYS A 152 3.98 -17.87 -21.50
CA LYS A 152 4.55 -16.68 -22.15
C LYS A 152 5.85 -16.19 -21.50
N ILE A 153 6.29 -16.84 -20.41
CA ILE A 153 7.50 -16.47 -19.67
C ILE A 153 8.46 -17.67 -19.67
N PRO A 154 9.05 -18.02 -20.83
CA PRO A 154 9.88 -19.22 -20.96
C PRO A 154 11.12 -19.20 -20.06
N ASN A 155 11.57 -18.02 -19.64
CA ASN A 155 12.71 -17.83 -18.74
C ASN A 155 12.38 -18.08 -17.27
N ALA A 156 11.11 -18.25 -16.88
CA ALA A 156 10.75 -18.64 -15.51
C ALA A 156 11.36 -19.99 -15.10
N LYS A 157 11.73 -20.83 -16.08
CA LYS A 157 12.46 -22.08 -15.86
C LYS A 157 13.88 -21.89 -15.31
N ASN A 158 14.46 -20.69 -15.43
CA ASN A 158 15.83 -20.40 -15.02
C ASN A 158 15.95 -20.12 -13.51
N LEU A 159 14.83 -20.02 -12.79
CA LEU A 159 14.84 -19.81 -11.35
C LEU A 159 15.43 -21.02 -10.63
N THR A 160 16.27 -20.76 -9.62
CA THR A 160 16.71 -21.79 -8.69
C THR A 160 15.52 -22.34 -7.89
N SER A 161 15.61 -23.60 -7.44
CA SER A 161 14.55 -24.24 -6.65
C SER A 161 14.17 -23.43 -5.41
N SER A 162 15.16 -22.88 -4.71
CA SER A 162 14.98 -22.02 -3.54
C SER A 162 14.17 -20.75 -3.81
N LEU A 163 14.12 -20.27 -5.05
CA LEU A 163 13.36 -19.08 -5.43
C LEU A 163 12.03 -19.43 -6.11
N LYS A 164 11.89 -20.64 -6.65
CA LYS A 164 10.69 -21.10 -7.35
C LYS A 164 9.58 -21.55 -6.41
N ASP A 165 9.94 -22.32 -5.39
CA ASP A 165 9.01 -22.96 -4.46
C ASP A 165 9.27 -22.47 -3.04
N VAL A 166 8.73 -21.30 -2.73
CA VAL A 166 8.84 -20.68 -1.39
C VAL A 166 7.62 -21.00 -0.54
N ASP A 167 7.82 -21.23 0.75
CA ASP A 167 6.79 -21.72 1.68
C ASP A 167 5.52 -20.86 1.72
N PHE A 168 5.68 -19.53 1.61
CA PHE A 168 4.55 -18.61 1.65
C PHE A 168 3.83 -18.48 0.30
N TYR A 169 4.39 -19.01 -0.79
CA TYR A 169 3.79 -18.95 -2.13
C TYR A 169 4.34 -20.04 -3.11
N PRO A 170 3.93 -21.31 -2.94
CA PRO A 170 4.39 -22.41 -3.79
C PRO A 170 4.08 -22.18 -5.29
N CYS A 171 4.99 -22.58 -6.17
CA CYS A 171 4.89 -22.47 -7.64
C CYS A 171 4.79 -21.05 -8.25
N ARG A 172 4.82 -19.99 -7.44
CA ARG A 172 4.88 -18.56 -7.86
C ARG A 172 4.10 -18.19 -9.14
N LYS A 173 2.76 -18.28 -9.12
CA LYS A 173 1.90 -18.00 -10.29
C LYS A 173 1.53 -16.52 -10.50
N LYS A 174 1.78 -15.65 -9.52
CA LYS A 174 1.40 -14.22 -9.50
C LYS A 174 2.57 -13.27 -9.24
N SER A 175 3.78 -13.80 -9.09
CA SER A 175 4.99 -13.01 -8.86
C SER A 175 6.20 -13.77 -9.40
N LEU A 176 7.24 -13.03 -9.79
CA LEU A 176 8.52 -13.59 -10.23
C LEU A 176 9.65 -12.86 -9.49
N PRO A 177 10.69 -13.58 -9.02
CA PRO A 177 11.86 -12.94 -8.43
C PRO A 177 12.57 -12.03 -9.44
N TRP A 178 12.88 -10.80 -9.03
CA TRP A 178 13.70 -9.86 -9.80
C TRP A 178 15.14 -9.85 -9.30
N GLN A 179 15.32 -9.54 -8.02
CA GLN A 179 16.60 -9.61 -7.31
C GLN A 179 16.43 -10.28 -5.95
N GLY A 180 17.49 -10.92 -5.48
CA GLY A 180 17.60 -11.50 -4.14
C GLY A 180 18.79 -10.90 -3.40
N GLY A 181 18.69 -10.79 -2.08
CA GLY A 181 19.73 -10.22 -1.24
C GLY A 181 19.49 -10.51 0.24
N PHE A 182 20.27 -9.85 1.09
CA PHE A 182 20.15 -9.95 2.55
C PHE A 182 20.40 -8.57 3.18
N ALA A 183 19.68 -8.28 4.25
CA ALA A 183 20.04 -7.18 5.15
C ALA A 183 21.23 -7.61 6.01
N GLY A 184 22.10 -6.67 6.34
CA GLY A 184 23.31 -6.95 7.11
C GLY A 184 23.83 -5.72 7.83
N ILE A 185 24.74 -5.95 8.76
CA ILE A 185 25.39 -4.89 9.53
C ILE A 185 26.57 -4.37 8.73
N CYS A 186 26.47 -3.11 8.30
CA CYS A 186 27.53 -2.40 7.61
C CYS A 186 28.11 -1.31 8.52
N TRP A 187 29.43 -1.16 8.51
CA TRP A 187 30.10 -0.09 9.26
C TRP A 187 31.28 0.50 8.49
N ASN A 188 31.60 1.75 8.83
CA ASN A 188 32.82 2.38 8.35
C ASN A 188 34.02 1.88 9.19
N LYS A 189 34.89 1.07 8.57
CA LYS A 189 36.07 0.46 9.23
C LYS A 189 37.01 1.50 9.87
N ALA A 190 37.12 2.70 9.30
CA ALA A 190 37.96 3.76 9.88
C ALA A 190 37.35 4.38 11.14
N LYS A 191 36.03 4.30 11.29
CA LYS A 191 35.31 4.85 12.46
C LYS A 191 35.04 3.80 13.53
N VAL A 192 34.93 2.54 13.15
CA VAL A 192 34.72 1.39 14.05
C VAL A 192 35.76 0.30 13.72
N PRO A 193 37.03 0.51 14.09
CA PRO A 193 38.12 -0.42 13.74
C PRO A 193 37.97 -1.79 14.43
N GLY A 194 37.30 -1.85 15.58
CA GLY A 194 36.97 -3.11 16.27
C GLY A 194 35.88 -3.95 15.60
N GLY A 195 35.20 -3.38 14.59
CA GLY A 195 34.09 -4.02 13.88
C GLY A 195 32.83 -4.20 14.71
N LEU A 196 31.81 -4.79 14.06
CA LEU A 196 30.56 -5.23 14.66
C LEU A 196 30.35 -6.70 14.27
N LYS A 197 29.83 -7.51 15.19
CA LYS A 197 29.67 -8.97 15.04
C LYS A 197 28.23 -9.43 15.22
N SER A 198 27.42 -8.68 15.96
CA SER A 198 26.01 -8.99 16.18
C SER A 198 25.14 -7.74 16.12
N VAL A 199 23.83 -7.96 16.00
CA VAL A 199 22.83 -6.89 16.08
C VAL A 199 22.98 -6.16 17.42
N ASP A 200 23.18 -6.87 18.53
CA ASP A 200 23.37 -6.30 19.87
C ASP A 200 24.48 -5.24 19.95
N ASP A 201 25.53 -5.36 19.12
CA ASP A 201 26.62 -4.38 19.09
C ASP A 201 26.13 -2.98 18.70
N LEU A 202 25.02 -2.86 17.96
CA LEU A 202 24.43 -1.57 17.59
C LEU A 202 23.91 -0.78 18.82
N TRP A 203 23.65 -1.44 19.94
CA TRP A 203 23.20 -0.81 21.20
C TRP A 203 24.37 -0.36 22.08
N ASN A 204 25.61 -0.53 21.64
CA ASN A 204 26.78 -0.06 22.36
C ASN A 204 26.71 1.46 22.56
N LYS A 205 26.89 1.94 23.80
CA LYS A 205 26.86 3.37 24.15
C LYS A 205 27.82 4.22 23.30
N SER A 206 28.93 3.64 22.82
CA SER A 206 29.86 4.33 21.93
C SER A 206 29.24 4.68 20.58
N LEU A 207 28.23 3.95 20.11
CA LEU A 207 27.53 4.19 18.85
C LEU A 207 26.31 5.13 18.98
N LYS A 208 26.07 5.71 20.18
CA LYS A 208 24.94 6.61 20.41
C LYS A 208 24.88 7.72 19.35
N GLY A 209 23.73 7.83 18.68
CA GLY A 209 23.48 8.81 17.62
C GLY A 209 24.16 8.52 16.27
N ARG A 210 24.73 7.32 16.09
CA ARG A 210 25.51 6.94 14.90
C ARG A 210 25.02 5.65 14.23
N VAL A 211 23.92 5.07 14.69
CA VAL A 211 23.29 3.89 14.10
C VAL A 211 22.09 4.34 13.26
N GLY A 212 22.08 3.95 11.99
CA GLY A 212 20.91 3.98 11.13
C GLY A 212 20.39 2.56 10.94
N VAL A 213 19.07 2.42 10.91
CA VAL A 213 18.36 1.17 10.59
C VAL A 213 17.39 1.45 9.45
N LEU A 214 16.97 0.39 8.75
CA LEU A 214 15.92 0.52 7.76
C LEU A 214 14.60 0.91 8.46
N SER A 215 13.75 1.66 7.77
CA SER A 215 12.44 2.07 8.30
C SER A 215 11.49 0.87 8.46
N GLU A 216 11.65 -0.14 7.61
CA GLU A 216 10.81 -1.32 7.60
C GLU A 216 11.33 -2.36 8.58
N MET A 217 10.58 -2.59 9.66
CA MET A 217 10.94 -3.55 10.71
C MET A 217 11.08 -5.00 10.18
N ARG A 218 10.44 -5.33 9.04
CA ARG A 218 10.59 -6.65 8.41
C ARG A 218 11.90 -6.81 7.65
N ASP A 219 12.53 -5.69 7.29
CA ASP A 219 13.75 -5.65 6.50
C ASP A 219 14.97 -5.26 7.37
N THR A 220 14.73 -4.82 8.62
CA THR A 220 15.74 -4.53 9.66
C THR A 220 16.12 -5.80 10.44
#